data_AF-A0A231PAL4-F1
#
_entry.id   AF-A0A231PAL4-F1
#
_cell.length_a   1.000
_cell.length_b   1.000
_cell.length_c   1.000
_cell.angle_alpha   90.00
_cell.angle_beta   90.00
_cell.angle_gamma   90.00
#
_symmetry.space_group_name_H-M   'P 1'
#
loop_
_entity.id
_entity.type
_entity.pdbx_description
1 polymer ?
#
loop_
_entity_poly.entity_id
_entity_poly.type
_entity_poly.pdbx_seq_one_letter_code
_entity_poly.pdbx_strand_id
1 'polypeptide(L)'
;MATDPTAGEPARRAAGRSDRAAGDCRVTRLASWNRARLEAEGLLLEPPPRGGPLIGPAHRSPAGEELLREARDLLRALLCDEPPAAAGPLRVTTLTLTLPRDKAHTLAFLLRAATGIGTVGGAAHLLFRVEYAEVADHSVGRAVTACLRLVNDLEVNEPELYGRAENAGEDPPA
;
A
#
# COMPACT_ATOMS: atom_id res chain seq x y z
N MET A 1 15.33 43.42 -27.67
CA MET A 1 15.45 41.95 -27.67
C MET A 1 14.80 41.43 -26.40
N ALA A 2 13.56 40.95 -26.51
CA ALA A 2 12.83 40.35 -25.40
C ALA A 2 13.05 38.84 -25.45
N THR A 3 13.63 38.26 -24.40
CA THR A 3 13.70 36.82 -24.20
C THR A 3 12.41 36.34 -23.56
N ASP A 4 11.64 35.57 -24.33
CA ASP A 4 10.42 34.89 -23.94
C ASP A 4 10.73 33.74 -22.94
N PRO A 5 10.16 33.73 -21.72
CA PRO A 5 10.36 32.65 -20.75
C PRO A 5 9.20 31.64 -20.78
N THR A 6 8.80 31.14 -21.96
CA THR A 6 7.64 30.22 -22.06
C THR A 6 8.00 28.87 -22.70
N ALA A 7 9.12 28.26 -22.31
CA ALA A 7 9.52 26.93 -22.83
C ALA A 7 9.72 25.83 -21.74
N GLY A 8 9.45 26.12 -20.45
CA GLY A 8 9.72 25.18 -19.34
C GLY A 8 8.49 24.43 -18.78
N GLU A 9 7.27 24.89 -19.04
CA GLU A 9 6.05 24.36 -18.42
C GLU A 9 5.38 23.13 -19.09
N PRO A 10 5.39 22.92 -20.43
CA PRO A 10 4.64 21.81 -21.01
C PRO A 10 5.33 20.45 -20.77
N ALA A 11 6.67 20.41 -20.75
CA ALA A 11 7.43 19.18 -20.53
C ALA A 11 7.27 18.63 -19.11
N ARG A 12 7.20 19.51 -18.10
CA ARG A 12 6.98 19.11 -16.69
C ARG A 12 5.57 18.58 -16.46
N ARG A 13 4.55 19.16 -17.11
CA ARG A 13 3.16 18.67 -17.04
C ARG A 13 2.95 17.36 -17.80
N ALA A 14 3.72 17.10 -18.86
CA ALA A 14 3.67 15.83 -19.59
C ALA A 14 4.33 14.69 -18.80
N ALA A 15 5.50 14.93 -18.19
CA ALA A 15 6.20 13.96 -17.34
C ALA A 15 5.35 13.53 -16.13
N GLY A 16 4.72 14.47 -15.41
CA GLY A 16 3.85 14.15 -14.27
C GLY A 16 2.54 13.42 -14.64
N ARG A 17 2.08 13.51 -15.89
CA ARG A 17 0.90 12.75 -16.38
C ARG A 17 1.25 11.31 -16.78
N SER A 18 2.39 11.11 -17.44
CA SER A 18 2.88 9.77 -17.78
C SER A 18 3.26 8.97 -16.55
N ASP A 19 3.86 9.60 -15.55
CA ASP A 19 4.21 8.97 -14.27
C ASP A 19 2.97 8.54 -13.48
N ARG A 20 1.93 9.38 -13.43
CA ARG A 20 0.62 9.00 -12.87
C ARG A 20 -0.06 7.88 -13.64
N ALA A 21 -0.13 7.94 -14.96
CA ALA A 21 -0.77 6.89 -15.76
C ALA A 21 -0.05 5.54 -15.62
N ALA A 22 1.28 5.55 -15.54
CA ALA A 22 2.06 4.35 -15.26
C ALA A 22 1.80 3.82 -13.84
N GLY A 23 1.69 4.71 -12.85
CA GLY A 23 1.25 4.39 -11.48
C GLY A 23 -0.14 3.76 -11.44
N ASP A 24 -1.14 4.37 -12.09
CA ASP A 24 -2.52 3.90 -12.14
C ASP A 24 -2.65 2.53 -12.82
N CYS A 25 -1.94 2.32 -13.93
CA CYS A 25 -1.87 1.01 -14.60
C CYS A 25 -1.24 -0.04 -13.68
N ARG A 26 -0.17 0.32 -12.96
CA ARG A 26 0.49 -0.58 -12.00
C ARG A 26 -0.42 -0.94 -10.84
N VAL A 27 -1.10 0.03 -10.25
CA VAL A 27 -2.07 -0.18 -9.15
C VAL A 27 -3.23 -1.05 -9.62
N THR A 28 -3.78 -0.78 -10.80
CA THR A 28 -4.87 -1.58 -11.39
C THR A 28 -4.45 -3.03 -11.58
N ARG A 29 -3.23 -3.26 -12.07
CA ARG A 29 -2.66 -4.61 -12.21
C ARG A 29 -2.55 -5.31 -10.86
N LEU A 30 -1.98 -4.65 -9.84
CA LEU A 30 -1.86 -5.21 -8.50
C LEU A 30 -3.24 -5.53 -7.88
N ALA A 31 -4.21 -4.64 -8.07
CA ALA A 31 -5.58 -4.80 -7.62
C ALA A 31 -6.35 -5.91 -8.35
N SER A 32 -5.85 -6.42 -9.48
CA SER A 32 -6.45 -7.54 -10.22
C SER A 32 -6.10 -8.92 -9.65
N TRP A 33 -5.12 -9.00 -8.74
CA TRP A 33 -4.73 -10.25 -8.11
C TRP A 33 -5.60 -10.57 -6.91
N ASN A 34 -6.03 -11.82 -6.83
CA ASN A 34 -6.67 -12.39 -5.66
C ASN A 34 -6.09 -13.79 -5.43
N ARG A 35 -6.27 -14.33 -4.23
CA ARG A 35 -5.74 -15.65 -3.87
C ARG A 35 -6.07 -16.77 -4.87
N ALA A 36 -7.32 -16.88 -5.32
CA ALA A 36 -7.71 -17.92 -6.26
C ALA A 36 -6.94 -17.84 -7.58
N ARG A 37 -6.71 -16.62 -8.07
CA ARG A 37 -5.89 -16.36 -9.26
C ARG A 37 -4.41 -16.64 -9.03
N LEU A 38 -3.88 -16.27 -7.86
CA LEU A 38 -2.48 -16.57 -7.48
C LEU A 38 -2.22 -18.08 -7.45
N GLU A 39 -3.16 -18.87 -6.95
CA GLU A 39 -3.08 -20.34 -6.95
C GLU A 39 -3.24 -20.90 -8.37
N ALA A 40 -4.25 -20.45 -9.12
CA ALA A 40 -4.51 -20.93 -10.49
C ALA A 40 -3.36 -20.64 -11.47
N GLU A 41 -2.67 -19.50 -11.31
CA GLU A 41 -1.52 -19.12 -12.14
C GLU A 41 -0.17 -19.62 -11.58
N GLY A 42 -0.16 -20.38 -10.48
CA GLY A 42 1.06 -20.97 -9.91
C GLY A 42 2.00 -19.97 -9.25
N LEU A 43 1.50 -18.79 -8.84
CA LEU A 43 2.25 -17.81 -8.05
C LEU A 43 2.27 -18.21 -6.57
N LEU A 44 1.19 -18.85 -6.10
CA LEU A 44 1.03 -19.36 -4.75
C LEU A 44 0.91 -20.90 -4.80
N LEU A 45 1.82 -21.59 -4.10
CA LEU A 45 2.03 -23.03 -4.17
C LEU A 45 1.63 -23.68 -2.84
N GLU A 46 0.59 -24.50 -2.87
CA GLU A 46 0.09 -25.27 -1.71
C GLU A 46 0.08 -24.47 -0.40
N PRO A 47 -0.52 -23.26 -0.36
CA PRO A 47 -0.41 -22.40 0.81
C PRO A 47 -1.14 -22.99 2.02
N PRO A 48 -0.71 -22.68 3.25
CA PRO A 48 -1.48 -23.03 4.44
C PRO A 48 -2.91 -22.45 4.38
N PRO A 49 -3.87 -23.06 5.09
CA PRO A 49 -5.22 -22.52 5.21
C PRO A 49 -5.21 -21.04 5.65
N ARG A 50 -6.16 -20.24 5.16
CA ARG A 50 -6.31 -18.84 5.60
C ARG A 50 -6.49 -18.78 7.12
N GLY A 51 -5.86 -17.78 7.74
CA GLY A 51 -5.79 -17.62 9.20
C GLY A 51 -4.83 -18.58 9.90
N GLY A 52 -4.15 -19.45 9.14
CA GLY A 52 -3.11 -20.33 9.63
C GLY A 52 -1.75 -19.64 9.78
N PRO A 53 -0.64 -20.39 9.70
CA PRO A 53 0.71 -19.84 9.73
C PRO A 53 0.98 -18.83 8.60
N LEU A 54 2.09 -18.10 8.73
CA LEU A 54 2.62 -17.29 7.64
C LEU A 54 2.87 -18.15 6.40
N ILE A 55 2.60 -17.58 5.23
CA ILE A 55 3.01 -18.17 3.96
C ILE A 55 4.52 -17.91 3.85
N GLY A 56 5.32 -18.97 3.99
CA GLY A 56 6.76 -18.91 3.82
C GLY A 56 7.19 -18.91 2.34
N PRO A 57 8.47 -18.63 2.04
CA PRO A 57 8.99 -18.63 0.66
C PRO A 57 8.78 -19.95 -0.10
N ALA A 58 8.73 -21.09 0.61
CA ALA A 58 8.47 -22.40 0.02
C ALA A 58 7.10 -22.50 -0.68
N HIS A 59 6.16 -21.63 -0.31
CA HIS A 59 4.80 -21.59 -0.87
C HIS A 59 4.65 -20.56 -1.98
N ARG A 60 5.74 -19.96 -2.47
CA ARG A 60 5.70 -18.98 -3.55
C ARG A 60 6.63 -19.39 -4.68
N SER A 61 6.17 -19.26 -5.91
CA SER A 61 7.07 -19.35 -7.05
C SER A 61 7.94 -18.08 -7.15
N PRO A 62 9.01 -18.08 -7.96
CA PRO A 62 9.81 -16.87 -8.18
C PRO A 62 8.96 -15.66 -8.63
N ALA A 63 7.92 -15.88 -9.43
CA ALA A 63 6.98 -14.83 -9.83
C ALA A 63 6.11 -14.33 -8.67
N GLY A 64 5.68 -15.23 -7.78
CA GLY A 64 4.95 -14.84 -6.56
C GLY A 64 5.82 -14.03 -5.59
N GLU A 65 7.10 -14.37 -5.47
CA GLU A 65 8.06 -13.62 -4.65
C GLU A 65 8.34 -12.23 -5.24
N GLU A 66 8.45 -12.12 -6.57
CA GLU A 66 8.58 -10.82 -7.25
C GLU A 66 7.35 -9.95 -7.01
N LEU A 67 6.15 -10.52 -7.13
CA LEU A 67 4.91 -9.79 -6.89
C LEU A 67 4.79 -9.30 -5.44
N LEU A 68 5.21 -10.12 -4.47
CA LEU A 68 5.27 -9.73 -3.06
C LEU A 68 6.24 -8.56 -2.85
N ARG A 69 7.43 -8.64 -3.44
CA ARG A 69 8.42 -7.57 -3.36
C ARG A 69 7.88 -6.28 -3.96
N GLU A 70 7.28 -6.36 -5.13
CA GLU A 70 6.71 -5.21 -5.81
C GLU A 70 5.61 -4.54 -4.98
N ALA A 71 4.72 -5.34 -4.36
CA ALA A 71 3.67 -4.82 -3.48
C ALA A 71 4.26 -4.10 -2.26
N ARG A 72 5.33 -4.65 -1.65
CA ARG A 72 6.03 -4.04 -0.51
C ARG A 72 6.76 -2.75 -0.89
N ASP A 73 7.45 -2.75 -2.03
CA ASP A 73 8.19 -1.59 -2.51
C ASP A 73 7.23 -0.44 -2.83
N LEU A 74 6.09 -0.73 -3.48
CA LEU A 74 5.06 0.27 -3.71
C LEU A 74 4.44 0.75 -2.39
N LEU A 75 4.12 -0.14 -1.46
CA LEU A 75 3.57 0.24 -0.16
C LEU A 75 4.55 1.13 0.63
N ARG A 76 5.85 0.84 0.58
CA ARG A 76 6.90 1.69 1.16
C ARG A 76 6.94 3.05 0.48
N ALA A 77 6.91 3.09 -0.85
CA ALA A 77 6.94 4.36 -1.57
C ALA A 77 5.72 5.24 -1.26
N LEU A 78 4.53 4.65 -1.10
CA LEU A 78 3.31 5.39 -0.81
C LEU A 78 3.23 5.91 0.62
N LEU A 79 3.82 5.18 1.57
CA LEU A 79 3.68 5.47 3.00
C LEU A 79 4.90 6.14 3.64
N CYS A 80 6.10 5.92 3.10
CA CYS A 80 7.35 6.38 3.69
C CYS A 80 8.02 7.51 2.90
N ASP A 81 7.77 7.61 1.59
CA ASP A 81 8.42 8.64 0.78
C ASP A 81 7.62 9.94 0.85
N GLU A 82 8.34 11.07 0.83
CA GLU A 82 7.73 12.39 0.75
C GLU A 82 6.85 12.46 -0.51
N PRO A 83 5.60 12.95 -0.40
CA PRO A 83 4.75 13.10 -1.56
C PRO A 83 5.49 13.98 -2.58
N PRO A 84 5.53 13.59 -3.87
CA PRO A 84 6.08 14.46 -4.89
C PRO A 84 5.32 15.79 -4.83
N ALA A 85 6.00 16.91 -5.11
CA ALA A 85 5.38 18.23 -5.16
C ALA A 85 4.16 18.22 -6.11
N ALA A 86 2.99 17.91 -5.56
CA ALA A 86 1.82 17.55 -6.33
C ALA A 86 1.11 18.82 -6.78
N ALA A 87 0.62 18.81 -8.02
CA ALA A 87 -0.14 19.92 -8.61
C ALA A 87 -1.59 20.03 -8.08
N GLY A 88 -1.81 19.76 -6.78
CA GLY A 88 -3.13 19.79 -6.16
C GLY A 88 -3.08 19.67 -4.63
N PRO A 89 -4.20 19.95 -3.94
CA PRO A 89 -4.27 19.85 -2.49
C PRO A 89 -4.10 18.39 -2.04
N LEU A 90 -3.12 18.16 -1.19
CA LEU A 90 -2.91 16.90 -0.50
C LEU A 90 -3.71 16.92 0.81
N ARG A 91 -4.37 15.80 1.13
CA ARG A 91 -5.04 15.58 2.41
C ARG A 91 -4.20 14.60 3.23
N VAL A 92 -4.14 14.77 4.54
CA VAL A 92 -3.49 13.78 5.41
C VAL A 92 -4.53 12.72 5.78
N THR A 93 -4.21 11.46 5.50
CA THR A 93 -5.05 10.31 5.85
C THR A 93 -4.28 9.41 6.80
N THR A 94 -4.93 8.99 7.87
CA THR A 94 -4.39 8.07 8.87
C THR A 94 -4.86 6.64 8.54
N LEU A 95 -3.92 5.76 8.20
CA LEU A 95 -4.13 4.32 8.16
C LEU A 95 -3.89 3.73 9.56
N THR A 96 -4.88 3.03 10.09
CA THR A 96 -4.77 2.17 11.27
C THR A 96 -4.85 0.71 10.85
N LEU A 97 -3.81 -0.07 11.09
CA LEU A 97 -3.69 -1.48 10.72
C LEU A 97 -3.57 -2.36 11.96
N THR A 98 -4.35 -3.43 12.04
CA THR A 98 -4.29 -4.41 13.14
C THR A 98 -3.71 -5.73 12.63
N LEU A 99 -2.70 -6.25 13.32
CA LEU A 99 -1.99 -7.48 12.95
C LEU A 99 -1.73 -8.37 14.17
N PRO A 100 -1.81 -9.70 14.03
CA PRO A 100 -1.29 -10.61 15.05
C PRO A 100 0.18 -10.32 15.34
N ARG A 101 0.54 -10.30 16.62
CA ARG A 101 1.87 -9.88 17.07
C ARG A 101 2.99 -10.76 16.51
N ASP A 102 2.75 -12.05 16.43
CA ASP A 102 3.67 -13.05 15.87
C ASP A 102 3.95 -12.83 14.37
N LYS A 103 3.00 -12.23 13.64
CA LYS A 103 3.10 -11.93 12.21
C LYS A 103 3.56 -10.53 11.90
N ALA A 104 3.54 -9.62 12.87
CA ALA A 104 3.81 -8.20 12.67
C ALA A 104 5.19 -7.89 12.06
N HIS A 105 6.18 -8.77 12.23
CA HIS A 105 7.51 -8.63 11.64
C HIS A 105 7.49 -8.59 10.10
N THR A 106 6.48 -9.20 9.45
CA THR A 106 6.29 -9.17 7.98
C THR A 106 6.07 -7.76 7.43
N LEU A 107 5.59 -6.85 8.30
CA LEU A 107 5.32 -5.45 8.01
C LEU A 107 6.21 -4.51 8.81
N ALA A 108 7.33 -5.01 9.36
CA ALA A 108 8.30 -4.19 10.10
C ALA A 108 8.90 -3.05 9.25
N PHE A 109 8.89 -3.17 7.92
CA PHE A 109 9.32 -2.08 7.03
C PHE A 109 8.42 -0.83 7.14
N LEU A 110 7.17 -0.98 7.60
CA LEU A 110 6.25 0.13 7.87
C LEU A 110 6.60 0.89 9.15
N LEU A 111 7.47 0.36 10.02
CA LEU A 111 7.85 1.02 11.28
C LEU A 111 8.44 2.42 11.05
N ARG A 112 9.08 2.67 9.90
CA ARG A 112 9.62 3.98 9.57
C ARG A 112 8.54 5.03 9.27
N ALA A 113 7.39 4.60 8.77
CA ALA A 113 6.24 5.46 8.51
C ALA A 113 5.22 5.47 9.67
N ALA A 114 5.42 4.63 10.69
CA ALA A 114 4.50 4.55 11.80
C ALA A 114 4.53 5.84 12.62
N THR A 115 3.42 6.57 12.63
CA THR A 115 3.17 7.72 13.51
C THR A 115 2.70 7.27 14.89
N GLY A 116 2.31 6.00 15.04
CA GLY A 116 2.01 5.40 16.33
C GLY A 116 2.02 3.87 16.28
N ILE A 117 2.38 3.26 17.41
CA ILE A 117 2.31 1.81 17.60
C ILE A 117 1.58 1.55 18.91
N GLY A 118 0.56 0.70 18.86
CA GLY A 118 -0.26 0.32 20.01
C GLY A 118 -0.44 -1.19 20.09
N THR A 119 -1.24 -1.61 21.07
CA THR A 119 -1.64 -3.01 21.23
C THR A 119 -3.14 -3.12 21.45
N VAL A 120 -3.75 -4.19 20.96
CA VAL A 120 -5.19 -4.46 21.10
C VAL A 120 -5.38 -5.91 21.57
N GLY A 121 -6.43 -6.15 22.37
CA GLY A 121 -6.78 -7.50 22.84
C GLY A 121 -5.72 -8.13 23.74
N GLY A 122 -5.23 -7.39 24.74
CA GLY A 122 -4.25 -7.91 25.71
C GLY A 122 -2.88 -8.21 25.11
N ALA A 123 -2.42 -7.42 24.14
CA ALA A 123 -1.14 -7.56 23.42
C ALA A 123 -1.05 -8.73 22.42
N ALA A 124 -2.15 -9.42 22.13
CA ALA A 124 -2.23 -10.41 21.05
C ALA A 124 -2.04 -9.77 19.66
N HIS A 125 -2.52 -8.53 19.49
CA HIS A 125 -2.41 -7.78 18.25
C HIS A 125 -1.61 -6.50 18.43
N LEU A 126 -0.83 -6.16 17.40
CA LEU A 126 -0.22 -4.85 17.25
C LEU A 126 -1.10 -3.97 16.38
N LEU A 127 -1.19 -2.70 16.77
CA LEU A 127 -1.84 -1.66 16.00
C LEU A 127 -0.76 -0.74 15.44
N PHE A 128 -0.73 -0.59 14.12
CA PHE A 128 0.14 0.34 13.42
C PHE A 128 -0.68 1.51 12.95
N ARG A 129 -0.26 2.73 13.29
CA ARG A 129 -0.83 3.96 12.75
C ARG A 129 0.20 4.60 11.83
N VAL A 130 -0.19 4.90 10.61
CA VAL A 130 0.64 5.52 9.57
C VAL A 130 -0.14 6.66 8.96
N GLU A 131 0.48 7.82 8.81
CA GLU A 131 -0.11 8.93 8.06
C GLU A 131 0.46 8.94 6.64
N TYR A 132 -0.40 9.19 5.65
CA TYR A 132 0.01 9.32 4.27
C TYR A 132 -0.76 10.44 3.58
N ALA A 133 -0.17 11.00 2.54
CA ALA A 133 -0.79 12.02 1.72
C ALA A 133 -1.75 11.37 0.72
N GLU A 134 -3.02 11.75 0.79
CA GLU A 134 -4.07 11.33 -0.12
C GLU A 134 -4.39 12.45 -1.12
N VAL A 135 -4.78 12.04 -2.33
CA VAL A 135 -5.24 12.95 -3.39
C VAL A 135 -6.75 12.84 -3.55
N ALA A 136 -7.38 13.83 -4.20
CA ALA A 136 -8.83 13.95 -4.26
C ALA A 136 -9.59 12.75 -4.87
N ASP A 137 -8.92 11.90 -5.65
CA ASP A 137 -9.52 10.72 -6.28
C ASP A 137 -9.29 9.41 -5.50
N HIS A 138 -8.74 9.51 -4.28
CA HIS A 138 -8.43 8.38 -3.41
C HIS A 138 -7.54 7.31 -4.07
N SER A 139 -6.72 7.67 -5.05
CA SER A 139 -5.83 6.73 -5.74
C SER A 139 -4.77 6.14 -4.81
N VAL A 140 -4.26 6.90 -3.83
CA VAL A 140 -3.24 6.41 -2.90
C VAL A 140 -3.83 5.36 -1.97
N GLY A 141 -4.98 5.63 -1.34
CA GLY A 141 -5.68 4.68 -0.48
C GLY A 141 -6.07 3.39 -1.21
N ARG A 142 -6.49 3.48 -2.48
CA ARG A 142 -6.75 2.30 -3.33
C ARG A 142 -5.47 1.48 -3.56
N ALA A 143 -4.35 2.15 -3.83
CA ALA A 143 -3.07 1.49 -4.02
C ALA A 143 -2.58 0.80 -2.74
N VAL A 144 -2.64 1.50 -1.60
CA VAL A 144 -2.31 0.96 -0.26
C VAL A 144 -3.15 -0.28 0.03
N THR A 145 -4.46 -0.22 -0.22
CA THR A 145 -5.38 -1.35 -0.01
C THR A 145 -5.02 -2.55 -0.89
N ALA A 146 -4.73 -2.31 -2.18
CA ALA A 146 -4.34 -3.38 -3.11
C ALA A 146 -3.03 -4.06 -2.68
N CYS A 147 -2.03 -3.28 -2.26
CA CYS A 147 -0.76 -3.80 -1.76
C CYS A 147 -0.92 -4.60 -0.46
N LEU A 148 -1.68 -4.08 0.52
CA LEU A 148 -1.94 -4.79 1.78
C LEU A 148 -2.67 -6.11 1.55
N ARG A 149 -3.64 -6.16 0.64
CA ARG A 149 -4.32 -7.40 0.27
C ARG A 149 -3.36 -8.42 -0.34
N LEU A 150 -2.48 -7.98 -1.24
CA LEU A 150 -1.45 -8.85 -1.84
C LEU A 150 -0.47 -9.38 -0.80
N VAL A 151 0.03 -8.53 0.11
CA VAL A 151 0.90 -8.95 1.22
C VAL A 151 0.16 -9.95 2.12
N ASN A 152 -1.14 -9.76 2.35
CA ASN A 152 -1.94 -10.72 3.09
C ASN A 152 -2.05 -12.07 2.38
N ASP A 153 -2.34 -12.06 1.08
CA ASP A 153 -2.54 -13.28 0.30
C ASP A 153 -1.24 -14.04 0.01
N LEU A 154 -0.08 -13.36 0.05
CA LEU A 154 1.22 -13.94 -0.26
C LEU A 154 2.09 -14.22 0.96
N GLU A 155 1.83 -13.64 2.13
CA GLU A 155 2.73 -13.77 3.29
C GLU A 155 2.00 -13.82 4.63
N VAL A 156 1.19 -12.80 4.98
CA VAL A 156 0.60 -12.67 6.33
C VAL A 156 -0.46 -13.74 6.59
N ASN A 157 -1.27 -14.08 5.58
CA ASN A 157 -2.26 -15.16 5.59
C ASN A 157 -3.35 -15.01 6.65
N GLU A 158 -3.84 -13.80 6.93
CA GLU A 158 -5.04 -13.61 7.74
C GLU A 158 -6.33 -13.87 6.95
N PRO A 159 -7.43 -14.25 7.63
CA PRO A 159 -8.75 -14.31 7.00
C PRO A 159 -9.16 -12.92 6.50
N GLU A 160 -8.97 -11.92 7.37
CA GLU A 160 -9.20 -10.51 7.10
C GLU A 160 -8.05 -9.70 7.70
N LEU A 161 -7.42 -8.86 6.87
CA LEU A 161 -6.44 -7.90 7.34
C LEU A 161 -7.15 -6.57 7.63
N TYR A 162 -7.36 -6.26 8.91
CA TYR A 162 -8.11 -5.08 9.32
C TYR A 162 -7.28 -3.80 9.16
N GLY A 163 -7.62 -3.00 8.14
CA GLY A 163 -7.14 -1.65 7.93
C GLY A 163 -8.30 -0.65 7.94
N ARG A 164 -8.12 0.47 8.65
CA ARG A 164 -9.07 1.62 8.64
C ARG A 164 -8.32 2.87 8.19
N ALA A 165 -8.82 3.55 7.18
CA ALA A 165 -8.32 4.84 6.73
C ALA A 165 -9.25 5.97 7.20
N GLU A 166 -8.71 7.02 7.81
CA GLU A 166 -9.45 8.16 8.34
C GLU A 166 -8.80 9.47 7.86
N ASN A 167 -9.57 10.39 7.30
CA ASN A 167 -9.04 11.68 6.85
C ASN A 167 -8.91 12.63 8.03
N ALA A 168 -7.77 13.31 8.16
CA ALA A 168 -7.63 14.41 9.10
C ALA A 168 -8.44 15.61 8.57
N GLY A 169 -9.56 15.92 9.22
CA GLY A 169 -10.33 17.14 8.97
C GLY A 169 -11.71 17.00 8.32
N GLU A 170 -12.43 15.91 8.57
CA GLU A 170 -13.89 15.91 8.38
C GLU A 170 -14.55 16.24 9.72
N ASP A 171 -14.57 17.53 10.08
CA ASP A 171 -15.55 18.02 11.04
C ASP A 171 -16.95 17.74 10.45
N PRO A 172 -17.88 17.12 11.19
CA PRO A 172 -19.25 17.02 10.73
C PRO A 172 -19.79 18.44 10.49
N PRO A 173 -20.56 18.69 9.41
CA PRO A 173 -21.22 19.97 9.27
C PRO A 173 -22.11 20.20 10.50
N ALA A 174 -21.89 21.34 11.16
CA ALA A 174 -22.71 21.80 12.28
C ALA A 174 -24.18 22.00 11.88
#